data_AF-A0A259E3I0-F1
#
_entry.id   AF-A0A259E3I0-F1
#
_cell.length_a   1.000
_cell.length_b   1.000
_cell.length_c   1.000
_cell.angle_alpha   90.00
_cell.angle_beta   90.00
_cell.angle_gamma   90.00
#
_symmetry.space_group_name_H-M   'P 1'
#
loop_
_entity.id
_entity.type
_entity.pdbx_description
1 polymer ?
#
loop_
_entity_poly.entity_id
_entity_poly.type
_entity_poly.pdbx_seq_one_letter_code
_entity_poly.pdbx_strand_id
1 'polypeptide(L)'
;MAKATKDFAAHVAYRHDATTAVKDMFHTWVLALRNSFEPRGEAWDRREAEYMALVERYGRDGIEVFTECLGLITMASQESPGDHIGQLYHALFANNKWRGQFFTPYNVSIMMARMTFSRDVIDNAIAEKGYVSAHEPSCGAGGMVVAMGEADALHPGSSNKWDYGIMNVHYAMQVAKHAAKGTVALLPGNKAA
;
A
#
# COMPACT_ATOMS: atom_id res chain seq x y z
N MET A 1 15.04 -0.97 -5.07
CA MET A 1 14.91 -1.59 -3.72
C MET A 1 16.23 -1.68 -2.96
N ALA A 2 17.28 -2.36 -3.45
CA ALA A 2 18.52 -2.58 -2.68
C ALA A 2 19.21 -1.31 -2.13
N LYS A 3 19.25 -0.22 -2.92
CA LYS A 3 19.77 1.08 -2.48
C LYS A 3 18.96 1.66 -1.31
N ALA A 4 17.64 1.77 -1.45
CA ALA A 4 16.78 2.29 -0.38
C ALA A 4 16.84 1.45 0.90
N THR A 5 16.95 0.12 0.80
CA THR A 5 17.15 -0.74 1.99
C THR A 5 18.47 -0.42 2.70
N LYS A 6 19.55 -0.18 1.94
CA LYS A 6 20.86 0.21 2.48
C LYS A 6 20.81 1.59 3.13
N ASP A 7 20.18 2.56 2.46
CA ASP A 7 20.10 3.94 2.95
C ASP A 7 19.19 4.01 4.19
N PHE A 8 18.10 3.24 4.23
CA PHE A 8 17.27 3.06 5.42
C PHE A 8 18.05 2.46 6.59
N ALA A 9 18.87 1.43 6.34
CA ALA A 9 19.72 0.86 7.37
C ALA A 9 20.74 1.87 7.91
N ALA A 10 21.37 2.64 7.01
CA ALA A 10 22.44 3.57 7.36
C ALA A 10 21.96 4.85 8.06
N HIS A 11 20.85 5.42 7.61
CA HIS A 11 20.41 6.76 8.03
C HIS A 11 19.24 6.73 9.02
N VAL A 12 18.50 5.62 9.09
CA VAL A 12 17.29 5.52 9.93
C VAL A 12 17.45 4.43 10.99
N ALA A 13 17.62 3.17 10.59
CA ALA A 13 17.62 2.04 11.53
C ALA A 13 18.84 2.01 12.47
N TYR A 14 19.91 2.75 12.16
CA TYR A 14 21.05 2.93 13.06
C TYR A 14 20.70 3.79 14.30
N ARG A 15 19.79 4.75 14.15
CA ARG A 15 19.43 5.73 15.20
C ARG A 15 18.07 5.45 15.85
N HIS A 16 17.25 4.62 15.20
CA HIS A 16 15.88 4.36 15.60
C HIS A 16 15.57 2.86 15.55
N ASP A 17 14.64 2.42 16.40
CA ASP A 17 14.06 1.08 16.28
C ASP A 17 13.45 0.91 14.88
N ALA A 18 13.91 -0.11 14.15
CA ALA A 18 13.51 -0.34 12.77
C ALA A 18 11.99 -0.51 12.60
N THR A 19 11.31 -1.11 13.60
CA THR A 19 9.85 -1.26 13.55
C THR A 19 9.16 0.09 13.59
N THR A 20 9.56 0.92 14.57
CA THR A 20 9.01 2.26 14.75
C THR A 20 9.31 3.13 13.55
N ALA A 21 10.53 3.03 13.00
CA ALA A 21 10.95 3.75 11.81
C ALA A 21 10.11 3.43 10.57
N VAL A 22 9.84 2.15 10.30
CA VAL A 22 8.99 1.76 9.16
C VAL A 22 7.54 2.19 9.36
N LYS A 23 7.01 2.08 10.60
CA LYS A 23 5.67 2.58 10.92
C LYS A 23 5.58 4.09 10.68
N ASP A 24 6.54 4.84 11.21
CA ASP A 24 6.57 6.29 11.08
C ASP A 24 6.78 6.72 9.62
N MET A 25 7.58 5.98 8.84
CA MET A 25 7.72 6.17 7.40
C MET A 25 6.37 6.10 6.69
N PHE A 26 5.60 5.03 6.90
CA PHE A 26 4.25 4.94 6.32
C PHE A 26 3.32 6.06 6.83
N HIS A 27 3.44 6.43 8.10
CA HIS A 27 2.66 7.54 8.67
C HIS A 27 2.97 8.86 7.96
N THR A 28 4.25 9.16 7.67
CA THR A 28 4.61 10.37 6.91
C THR A 28 3.98 10.40 5.52
N TRP A 29 3.94 9.26 4.82
CA TRP A 29 3.33 9.17 3.49
C TRP A 29 1.82 9.42 3.56
N VAL A 30 1.15 8.79 4.53
CA VAL A 30 -0.29 8.95 4.74
C VAL A 30 -0.64 10.40 5.09
N LEU A 31 0.11 11.03 6.00
CA LEU A 31 -0.11 12.43 6.37
C LEU A 31 0.08 13.35 5.17
N ALA A 32 1.17 13.19 4.41
CA ALA A 32 1.44 14.00 3.22
C ALA A 32 0.34 13.85 2.15
N LEU A 33 -0.11 12.61 1.88
CA LEU A 33 -1.20 12.35 0.95
C LEU A 33 -2.50 12.99 1.41
N ARG A 34 -2.90 12.77 2.67
CA ARG A 34 -4.14 13.34 3.22
C ARG A 34 -4.11 14.86 3.23
N ASN A 35 -2.99 15.47 3.58
CA ASN A 35 -2.83 16.93 3.57
C ASN A 35 -2.86 17.52 2.16
N SER A 36 -2.60 16.72 1.12
CA SER A 36 -2.68 17.14 -0.28
C SER A 36 -4.10 17.13 -0.84
N PHE A 37 -4.97 16.24 -0.36
CA PHE A 37 -6.31 16.02 -0.94
C PHE A 37 -7.49 16.37 -0.03
N GLU A 38 -7.32 16.39 1.29
CA GLU A 38 -8.40 16.73 2.22
C GLU A 38 -8.48 18.25 2.47
N PRO A 39 -9.68 18.81 2.75
CA PRO A 39 -9.84 20.23 3.03
C PRO A 39 -8.97 20.73 4.18
N ARG A 40 -8.50 21.97 4.06
CA ARG A 40 -7.76 22.66 5.13
C ARG A 40 -8.71 23.07 6.28
N GLY A 41 -8.18 23.04 7.50
CA GLY A 41 -8.88 23.35 8.74
C GLY A 41 -8.21 22.64 9.92
N GLU A 42 -8.87 22.61 11.08
CA GLU A 42 -8.27 22.07 12.32
C GLU A 42 -7.76 20.62 12.18
N ALA A 43 -8.48 19.77 11.43
CA ALA A 43 -8.04 18.40 11.19
C ALA A 43 -6.78 18.32 10.30
N TRP A 44 -6.62 19.27 9.37
CA TRP A 44 -5.41 19.41 8.56
C TRP A 44 -4.24 19.91 9.42
N ASP A 45 -4.48 20.92 10.27
CA ASP A 45 -3.45 21.49 11.15
C ASP A 45 -2.88 20.43 12.12
N ARG A 46 -3.76 19.57 12.68
CA ARG A 46 -3.31 18.44 13.52
C ARG A 46 -2.41 17.46 12.77
N ARG A 47 -2.79 17.09 11.54
CA ARG A 47 -1.98 16.19 10.69
C ARG A 47 -0.65 16.82 10.30
N GLU A 48 -0.65 18.11 9.99
CA GLU A 48 0.58 18.84 9.66
C GLU A 48 1.51 18.92 10.86
N ALA A 49 0.99 19.18 12.06
CA ALA A 49 1.78 19.15 13.30
C ALA A 49 2.38 17.75 13.56
N GLU A 50 1.62 16.68 13.36
CA GLU A 50 2.13 15.30 13.43
C GLU A 50 3.23 15.05 12.39
N TYR A 51 3.07 15.54 11.17
CA TYR A 51 4.07 15.40 10.11
C TYR A 51 5.37 16.12 10.49
N MET A 52 5.27 17.36 10.97
CA MET A 52 6.43 18.15 11.39
C MET A 52 7.15 17.55 12.60
N ALA A 53 6.43 16.93 13.54
CA ALA A 53 7.03 16.20 14.65
C ALA A 53 7.85 14.98 14.17
N LEU A 54 7.42 14.32 13.08
CA LEU A 54 8.20 13.26 12.45
C LEU A 54 9.41 13.82 11.70
N VAL A 55 9.27 14.96 11.02
CA VAL A 55 10.40 15.65 10.36
C VAL A 55 11.47 16.02 11.39
N GLU A 56 11.09 16.53 12.56
CA GLU A 56 12.02 16.83 13.64
C GLU A 56 12.72 15.57 14.17
N ARG A 57 11.96 14.48 14.36
CA ARG A 57 12.49 13.20 14.87
C ARG A 57 13.55 12.58 13.95
N TYR A 58 13.28 12.53 12.66
CA TYR A 58 14.12 11.83 11.68
C TYR A 58 15.14 12.74 10.99
N GLY A 59 14.96 14.05 11.09
CA GLY A 59 15.76 15.03 10.39
C GLY A 59 15.62 14.92 8.87
N ARG A 60 16.36 15.79 8.17
CA ARG A 60 16.32 15.85 6.71
C ARG A 60 16.71 14.52 6.06
N ASP A 61 17.83 13.94 6.46
CA ASP A 61 18.35 12.70 5.86
C ASP A 61 17.36 11.54 6.01
N GLY A 62 16.70 11.41 7.18
CA GLY A 62 15.72 10.35 7.41
C GLY A 62 14.45 10.54 6.58
N ILE A 63 13.96 11.77 6.47
CA ILE A 63 12.80 12.09 5.62
C ILE A 63 13.13 11.89 4.14
N GLU A 64 14.33 12.25 3.67
CA GLU A 64 14.76 12.01 2.30
C GLU A 64 14.74 10.52 1.95
N VAL A 65 15.21 9.66 2.86
CA VAL A 65 15.10 8.20 2.70
C VAL A 65 13.64 7.74 2.65
N PHE A 66 12.76 8.28 3.49
CA PHE A 66 11.34 7.95 3.46
C PHE A 66 10.70 8.34 2.13
N THR A 67 11.05 9.51 1.58
CA THR A 67 10.57 9.97 0.27
C THR A 67 11.12 9.12 -0.87
N GLU A 68 12.39 8.70 -0.82
CA GLU A 68 12.98 7.80 -1.81
C GLU A 68 12.25 6.44 -1.84
N CYS A 69 11.96 5.87 -0.67
CA CYS A 69 11.17 4.65 -0.55
C CYS A 69 9.78 4.78 -1.19
N LEU A 70 9.08 5.90 -0.96
CA LEU A 70 7.79 6.17 -1.59
C LEU A 70 7.93 6.27 -3.11
N GLY A 71 8.94 7.02 -3.60
CA GLY A 71 9.20 7.16 -5.03
C GLY A 71 9.46 5.81 -5.71
N LEU A 72 10.23 4.93 -5.08
CA LEU A 72 10.46 3.57 -5.59
C LEU A 72 9.17 2.75 -5.68
N ILE A 73 8.30 2.82 -4.67
CA ILE A 73 7.00 2.14 -4.71
C ILE A 73 6.15 2.71 -5.83
N THR A 74 6.10 4.04 -5.99
CA THR A 74 5.33 4.68 -7.07
C THR A 74 5.81 4.20 -8.44
N MET A 75 7.12 4.19 -8.69
CA MET A 75 7.70 3.73 -9.95
C MET A 75 7.42 2.24 -10.20
N ALA A 76 7.64 1.38 -9.19
CA ALA A 76 7.38 -0.05 -9.30
C ALA A 76 5.89 -0.33 -9.59
N SER A 77 5.01 0.43 -8.95
CA SER A 77 3.57 0.34 -9.19
C SER A 77 3.20 0.72 -10.62
N GLN A 78 3.85 1.71 -11.21
CA GLN A 78 3.59 2.10 -12.60
C GLN A 78 4.08 1.05 -13.62
N GLU A 79 5.11 0.27 -13.26
CA GLU A 79 5.70 -0.74 -14.14
C GLU A 79 4.87 -2.03 -14.17
N SER A 80 4.41 -2.51 -13.02
CA SER A 80 3.62 -3.74 -12.96
C SER A 80 2.64 -3.76 -11.78
N PRO A 81 1.53 -4.51 -11.88
CA PRO A 81 0.77 -4.90 -10.70
C PRO A 81 1.67 -5.66 -9.70
N GLY A 82 1.35 -5.55 -8.42
CA GLY A 82 1.94 -6.36 -7.37
C GLY A 82 2.00 -5.70 -5.99
N ASP A 83 2.32 -6.51 -4.98
CA ASP A 83 2.51 -6.07 -3.60
C ASP A 83 3.89 -5.45 -3.38
N HIS A 84 4.13 -4.28 -3.99
CA HIS A 84 5.40 -3.56 -3.90
C HIS A 84 5.65 -3.00 -2.49
N ILE A 85 4.59 -2.64 -1.77
CA ILE A 85 4.67 -2.17 -0.39
C ILE A 85 5.04 -3.32 0.54
N GLY A 86 4.43 -4.50 0.40
CA GLY A 86 4.78 -5.69 1.17
C GLY A 86 6.19 -6.17 0.85
N GLN A 87 6.64 -6.09 -0.40
CA GLN A 87 8.04 -6.37 -0.76
C GLN A 87 9.02 -5.41 -0.07
N LEU A 88 8.75 -4.10 -0.09
CA LEU A 88 9.57 -3.12 0.63
C LEU A 88 9.55 -3.41 2.13
N TYR A 89 8.36 -3.64 2.70
CA TYR A 89 8.20 -3.97 4.11
C TYR A 89 9.08 -5.16 4.48
N HIS A 90 8.95 -6.29 3.80
CA HIS A 90 9.78 -7.47 4.05
C HIS A 90 11.27 -7.19 3.89
N ALA A 91 11.67 -6.42 2.87
CA ALA A 91 13.08 -6.05 2.67
C ALA A 91 13.65 -5.21 3.84
N LEU A 92 12.85 -4.30 4.39
CA LEU A 92 13.24 -3.47 5.53
C LEU A 92 13.12 -4.21 6.88
N PHE A 93 12.23 -5.20 6.97
CA PHE A 93 11.88 -5.92 8.20
C PHE A 93 12.43 -7.35 8.33
N ALA A 94 13.17 -7.85 7.34
CA ALA A 94 13.60 -9.26 7.24
C ALA A 94 14.32 -9.83 8.50
N ASN A 95 14.86 -8.96 9.36
CA ASN A 95 15.54 -9.36 10.60
C ASN A 95 14.67 -9.41 11.87
N ASN A 96 13.39 -9.02 11.82
CA ASN A 96 12.54 -8.94 13.02
C ASN A 96 11.55 -10.11 13.09
N LYS A 97 11.99 -11.23 13.68
CA LYS A 97 11.28 -12.53 13.67
C LYS A 97 10.03 -12.63 14.55
N TRP A 98 9.71 -11.63 15.36
CA TRP A 98 8.76 -11.81 16.47
C TRP A 98 7.82 -10.62 16.63
N ARG A 99 6.66 -10.64 15.95
CA ARG A 99 5.57 -9.70 16.26
C ARG A 99 4.14 -10.13 15.90
N GLY A 100 3.89 -11.42 15.74
CA GLY A 100 2.51 -11.98 15.68
C GLY A 100 1.71 -11.69 14.40
N GLN A 101 2.27 -10.97 13.43
CA GLN A 101 1.70 -10.82 12.10
C GLN A 101 2.27 -11.89 11.17
N PHE A 102 1.42 -12.82 10.74
CA PHE A 102 1.79 -13.85 9.76
C PHE A 102 1.51 -13.32 8.36
N PHE A 103 2.57 -13.15 7.57
CA PHE A 103 2.44 -12.79 6.16
C PHE A 103 2.20 -14.06 5.35
N THR A 104 1.09 -14.08 4.61
CA THR A 104 0.89 -15.10 3.57
C THR A 104 1.91 -14.81 2.46
N PRO A 105 2.78 -15.77 2.10
CA PRO A 105 3.69 -15.59 0.98
C PRO A 105 2.92 -15.16 -0.27
N TYR A 106 3.39 -14.11 -0.95
CA TYR A 106 2.59 -13.44 -1.98
C TYR A 106 2.22 -14.37 -3.16
N ASN A 107 3.08 -15.33 -3.48
CA ASN A 107 2.80 -16.37 -4.47
C ASN A 107 1.59 -17.25 -4.09
N VAL A 108 1.38 -17.53 -2.80
CA VAL A 108 0.19 -18.23 -2.31
C VAL A 108 -1.05 -17.35 -2.44
N SER A 109 -0.94 -16.05 -2.13
CA SER A 109 -2.03 -15.10 -2.35
C SER A 109 -2.44 -15.02 -3.82
N ILE A 110 -1.49 -14.96 -4.75
CA ILE A 110 -1.76 -14.96 -6.21
C ILE A 110 -2.41 -16.26 -6.67
N MET A 111 -1.92 -17.41 -6.18
CA MET A 111 -2.53 -18.71 -6.48
C MET A 111 -4.01 -18.73 -6.04
N MET A 112 -4.28 -18.34 -4.79
CA MET A 112 -5.63 -18.29 -4.24
C MET A 112 -6.52 -17.32 -5.00
N ALA A 113 -6.02 -16.12 -5.33
CA ALA A 113 -6.73 -15.15 -6.14
C ALA A 113 -7.12 -15.72 -7.51
N ARG A 114 -6.19 -16.34 -8.24
CA ARG A 114 -6.48 -16.96 -9.55
C ARG A 114 -7.49 -18.09 -9.48
N MET A 115 -7.53 -18.82 -8.37
CA MET A 115 -8.50 -19.91 -8.16
C MET A 115 -9.91 -19.41 -7.82
N THR A 116 -10.02 -18.29 -7.13
CA THR A 116 -11.30 -17.80 -6.56
C THR A 116 -11.91 -16.63 -7.32
N PHE A 117 -11.11 -15.89 -8.08
CA PHE A 117 -11.49 -14.70 -8.83
C PHE A 117 -11.38 -14.98 -10.33
N SER A 118 -12.24 -15.87 -10.83
CA SER A 118 -12.30 -16.17 -12.26
C SER A 118 -12.93 -15.02 -13.05
N ARG A 119 -12.66 -14.98 -14.36
CA ARG A 119 -13.18 -13.93 -15.23
C ARG A 119 -14.70 -13.87 -15.25
N ASP A 120 -15.36 -15.03 -15.31
CA ASP A 120 -16.82 -15.10 -15.30
C ASP A 120 -17.42 -14.51 -14.02
N VAL A 121 -16.77 -14.71 -12.87
CA VAL A 121 -17.23 -14.13 -11.59
C VAL A 121 -17.13 -12.60 -11.63
N ILE A 122 -16.02 -12.07 -12.16
CA ILE A 122 -15.78 -10.63 -12.29
C ILE A 122 -16.78 -10.01 -13.27
N ASP A 123 -16.91 -10.57 -14.47
CA ASP A 123 -17.76 -10.03 -15.52
C ASP A 123 -19.24 -10.07 -15.11
N ASN A 124 -19.69 -11.14 -14.45
CA ASN A 124 -21.05 -11.22 -13.92
C ASN A 124 -21.30 -10.17 -12.83
N ALA A 125 -20.36 -9.98 -11.89
CA ALA A 125 -20.48 -8.97 -10.85
C ALA A 125 -20.54 -7.54 -11.42
N ILE A 126 -19.71 -7.25 -12.43
CA ILE A 126 -19.73 -5.96 -13.13
C ILE A 126 -21.03 -5.78 -13.91
N ALA A 127 -21.52 -6.80 -14.62
CA ALA A 127 -22.76 -6.72 -15.38
C ALA A 127 -23.98 -6.49 -14.47
N GLU A 128 -24.00 -7.11 -13.30
CA GLU A 128 -25.12 -6.99 -12.34
C GLU A 128 -25.06 -5.69 -11.54
N LYS A 129 -23.87 -5.30 -11.03
CA LYS A 129 -23.73 -4.25 -9.99
C LYS A 129 -22.90 -3.05 -10.44
N GLY A 130 -22.17 -3.17 -11.55
CA GLY A 130 -21.20 -2.17 -12.02
C GLY A 130 -19.86 -2.19 -11.26
N TYR A 131 -19.68 -3.09 -10.29
CA TYR A 131 -18.46 -3.20 -9.48
C TYR A 131 -18.26 -4.63 -8.97
N VAL A 132 -17.04 -4.93 -8.52
CA VAL A 132 -16.72 -6.19 -7.84
C VAL A 132 -16.45 -5.94 -6.36
N SER A 133 -17.02 -6.77 -5.50
CA SER A 133 -16.79 -6.75 -4.05
C SER A 133 -15.89 -7.90 -3.63
N ALA A 134 -14.82 -7.61 -2.90
CA ALA A 134 -13.97 -8.60 -2.24
C ALA A 134 -14.07 -8.44 -0.72
N HIS A 135 -14.08 -9.55 0.02
CA HIS A 135 -14.13 -9.55 1.48
C HIS A 135 -13.03 -10.46 2.05
N GLU A 136 -12.10 -9.86 2.79
CA GLU A 136 -10.98 -10.55 3.42
C GLU A 136 -11.00 -10.27 4.94
N PRO A 137 -11.68 -11.11 5.73
CA PRO A 137 -11.94 -10.86 7.16
C PRO A 137 -10.66 -10.87 8.02
N SER A 138 -9.58 -11.44 7.51
CA SER A 138 -8.25 -11.48 8.14
C SER A 138 -7.19 -10.78 7.28
N CYS A 139 -7.56 -9.64 6.67
CA CYS A 139 -6.73 -9.00 5.63
C CYS A 139 -5.32 -8.62 6.08
N GLY A 140 -5.09 -8.32 7.36
CA GLY A 140 -3.79 -7.86 7.84
C GLY A 140 -3.32 -6.64 7.05
N ALA A 141 -2.18 -6.75 6.35
CA ALA A 141 -1.71 -5.70 5.45
C ALA A 141 -2.55 -5.59 4.16
N GLY A 142 -3.29 -6.63 3.77
CA GLY A 142 -4.19 -6.65 2.62
C GLY A 142 -3.62 -7.35 1.38
N GLY A 143 -2.53 -8.13 1.51
CA GLY A 143 -1.82 -8.73 0.37
C GLY A 143 -2.71 -9.60 -0.54
N MET A 144 -3.72 -10.27 0.01
CA MET A 144 -4.70 -11.04 -0.77
C MET A 144 -5.54 -10.16 -1.70
N VAL A 145 -5.95 -8.97 -1.25
CA VAL A 145 -6.75 -8.04 -2.07
C VAL A 145 -5.90 -7.48 -3.21
N VAL A 146 -4.61 -7.19 -2.95
CA VAL A 146 -3.66 -6.80 -4.01
C VAL A 146 -3.51 -7.94 -5.03
N ALA A 147 -3.37 -9.18 -4.55
CA ALA A 147 -3.27 -10.35 -5.41
C ALA A 147 -4.53 -10.58 -6.28
N MET A 148 -5.72 -10.30 -5.77
CA MET A 148 -6.96 -10.31 -6.56
C MET A 148 -6.93 -9.28 -7.70
N GLY A 149 -6.47 -8.06 -7.40
CA GLY A 149 -6.27 -7.03 -8.42
C GLY A 149 -5.24 -7.44 -9.48
N GLU A 150 -4.11 -8.01 -9.06
CA GLU A 150 -3.09 -8.54 -9.98
C GLU A 150 -3.60 -9.72 -10.83
N ALA A 151 -4.46 -10.58 -10.28
CA ALA A 151 -5.02 -11.70 -11.03
C ALA A 151 -5.93 -11.23 -12.18
N ASP A 152 -6.79 -10.23 -11.94
CA ASP A 152 -7.62 -9.61 -13.00
C ASP A 152 -6.76 -8.86 -14.01
N ALA A 153 -5.81 -8.07 -13.52
CA ALA A 153 -4.85 -7.30 -14.30
C ALA A 153 -4.11 -8.10 -15.38
N LEU A 154 -3.62 -9.28 -14.99
CA LEU A 154 -2.82 -10.14 -15.85
C LEU A 154 -3.67 -11.13 -16.66
N HIS A 155 -5.00 -11.10 -16.51
CA HIS A 155 -5.89 -11.97 -17.26
C HIS A 155 -5.96 -11.52 -18.75
N PRO A 156 -5.76 -12.41 -19.74
CA PRO A 156 -5.73 -12.05 -21.16
C PRO A 156 -6.99 -11.37 -21.69
N GLY A 157 -8.15 -11.68 -21.09
CA GLY A 157 -9.44 -11.08 -21.40
C GLY A 157 -9.77 -9.81 -20.62
N SER A 158 -8.83 -9.25 -19.87
CA SER A 158 -9.08 -8.05 -19.07
C SER A 158 -9.17 -6.79 -19.94
N SER A 159 -10.28 -6.07 -19.80
CA SER A 159 -10.48 -4.75 -20.39
C SER A 159 -9.93 -3.63 -19.49
N ASN A 160 -9.53 -3.95 -18.25
CA ASN A 160 -9.04 -2.99 -17.28
C ASN A 160 -7.53 -2.77 -17.44
N LYS A 161 -7.17 -1.60 -17.96
CA LYS A 161 -5.82 -1.04 -17.81
C LYS A 161 -5.77 -0.30 -16.48
N TRP A 162 -5.65 -1.04 -15.37
CA TRP A 162 -5.54 -0.41 -14.06
C TRP A 162 -4.30 0.50 -14.02
N ASP A 163 -4.48 1.75 -13.59
CA ASP A 163 -3.37 2.59 -13.16
C ASP A 163 -2.98 2.13 -11.74
N TYR A 164 -2.06 1.17 -11.67
CA TYR A 164 -1.62 0.56 -10.40
C TYR A 164 -0.93 1.57 -9.47
N GLY A 165 -0.49 2.73 -9.97
CA GLY A 165 -0.03 3.84 -9.14
C GLY A 165 -1.13 4.35 -8.21
N ILE A 166 -2.37 4.45 -8.72
CA ILE A 166 -3.55 4.85 -7.93
C ILE A 166 -3.97 3.74 -6.98
N MET A 167 -3.88 2.47 -7.40
CA MET A 167 -4.22 1.32 -6.56
C MET A 167 -3.33 1.22 -5.33
N ASN A 168 -2.02 1.44 -5.44
CA ASN A 168 -1.11 1.38 -4.29
C ASN A 168 -1.21 2.60 -3.37
N VAL A 169 -1.55 3.79 -3.89
CA VAL A 169 -1.86 4.98 -3.08
C VAL A 169 -3.20 4.82 -2.36
N HIS A 170 -4.24 4.33 -3.06
CA HIS A 170 -5.53 3.99 -2.45
C HIS A 170 -5.37 2.87 -1.43
N TYR A 171 -4.57 1.84 -1.72
CA TYR A 171 -4.23 0.77 -0.78
C TYR A 171 -3.49 1.30 0.45
N ALA A 172 -2.50 2.18 0.31
CA ALA A 172 -1.84 2.81 1.44
C ALA A 172 -2.80 3.65 2.31
N MET A 173 -3.70 4.41 1.66
CA MET A 173 -4.76 5.15 2.35
C MET A 173 -5.77 4.22 3.03
N GLN A 174 -6.06 3.08 2.41
CA GLN A 174 -6.97 2.08 2.95
C GLN A 174 -6.33 1.31 4.10
N VAL A 175 -5.09 0.83 4.02
CA VAL A 175 -4.32 0.25 5.13
C VAL A 175 -4.30 1.21 6.33
N ALA A 176 -4.09 2.50 6.08
CA ALA A 176 -4.15 3.53 7.12
C ALA A 176 -5.55 3.73 7.75
N LYS A 177 -6.62 3.63 6.94
CA LYS A 177 -8.02 3.64 7.44
C LYS A 177 -8.46 2.33 8.07
N HIS A 178 -7.89 1.20 7.65
CA HIS A 178 -8.36 -0.16 7.93
C HIS A 178 -7.66 -0.84 9.09
N ALA A 179 -6.51 -0.32 9.50
CA ALA A 179 -6.06 -0.42 10.89
C ALA A 179 -7.16 -0.01 11.89
N ALA A 180 -8.22 0.69 11.45
CA ALA A 180 -9.41 0.97 12.25
C ALA A 180 -10.68 0.13 11.92
N LYS A 181 -11.03 -0.26 10.65
CA LYS A 181 -12.39 -0.79 10.33
C LYS A 181 -12.63 -1.79 9.15
N GLY A 182 -11.65 -2.51 8.60
CA GLY A 182 -11.91 -3.80 7.91
C GLY A 182 -12.80 -3.93 6.63
N THR A 183 -12.99 -2.95 5.74
CA THR A 183 -13.60 -3.15 4.39
C THR A 183 -13.08 -2.21 3.25
N VAL A 184 -12.32 -2.74 2.28
CA VAL A 184 -11.85 -1.97 1.10
C VAL A 184 -12.74 -2.22 -0.12
N ALA A 185 -13.37 -1.17 -0.64
CA ALA A 185 -13.96 -1.15 -1.98
C ALA A 185 -12.93 -0.64 -3.01
N LEU A 186 -12.76 -1.39 -4.10
CA LEU A 186 -11.98 -0.99 -5.27
C LEU A 186 -12.95 -0.37 -6.28
N LEU A 187 -12.86 0.95 -6.49
CA LEU A 187 -13.66 1.64 -7.49
C LEU A 187 -12.92 1.58 -8.84
N PRO A 188 -13.62 1.30 -9.96
CA PRO A 188 -13.02 1.41 -11.28
C PRO A 188 -12.69 2.88 -11.59
N GLY A 189 -11.54 3.07 -12.25
CA GLY A 189 -11.09 4.36 -12.76
C GLY A 189 -12.17 5.05 -13.59
N ASN A 190 -12.31 6.34 -13.34
CA ASN A 190 -13.27 7.27 -13.90
C ASN A 190 -13.45 7.09 -15.42
N LYS A 191 -14.62 6.63 -15.88
CA LYS A 191 -15.04 6.87 -17.26
C LYS A 191 -15.54 8.30 -17.33
N ALA A 192 -14.73 9.18 -17.90
CA ALA A 192 -15.18 10.48 -18.36
C ALA A 192 -16.38 10.27 -19.30
N ALA A 193 -17.51 10.86 -18.93
CA ALA A 193 -18.65 11.14 -19.79
C ALA A 193 -18.91 12.65 -19.72
#